data_AF-Z9JFH5-F1
#
_entry.id   AF-Z9JFH5-F1
#
_cell.length_a   1.000
_cell.length_b   1.000
_cell.length_c   1.000
_cell.angle_alpha   90.00
_cell.angle_beta   90.00
_cell.angle_gamma   90.00
#
_symmetry.space_group_name_H-M   'P 1'
#
loop_
_entity.id
_entity.type
_entity.pdbx_description
1 polymer ?
#
loop_
_entity_poly.entity_id
_entity_poly.type
_entity_poly.pdbx_seq_one_letter_code
_entity_poly.pdbx_strand_id
1 'polypeptide(L)'
;VRAAKIGGRWISGKADDIAKAEKQALDQIAHNPKGPDLTSKPIGSVLEQQRIKRLDNVKGVIGKGNAKDGLVVGGVEFKAIPYDPKVQGGSNKAGHVKVFKSEALTDQDIKNYAQQLAGDVPLNQVRPGVYLATLSDGTKVTLRSASSSNELTKARWTIDIDNNPSLREITNKKVELKFR
;
A
#
# COMPACT_ATOMS: atom_id res chain seq x y z
N VAL A 1 -10.10 -13.82 -19.35
CA VAL A 1 -8.71 -14.11 -18.94
C VAL A 1 -7.83 -12.93 -19.33
N ARG A 2 -7.24 -12.20 -18.39
CA ARG A 2 -6.33 -11.09 -18.71
C ARG A 2 -4.90 -11.65 -18.77
N ALA A 3 -4.27 -11.54 -19.93
CA ALA A 3 -2.90 -11.93 -20.14
C ALA A 3 -2.03 -10.68 -20.26
N ALA A 4 -0.92 -10.63 -19.53
CA ALA A 4 0.08 -9.57 -19.66
C ALA A 4 1.37 -10.17 -20.20
N LYS A 5 1.93 -9.54 -21.23
CA LYS A 5 3.17 -9.97 -21.89
C LYS A 5 4.34 -9.26 -21.22
N ILE A 6 5.22 -10.01 -20.57
CA ILE A 6 6.48 -9.49 -20.02
C ILE A 6 7.61 -10.43 -20.51
N GLY A 7 8.62 -9.87 -21.18
CA GLY A 7 9.83 -10.61 -21.57
C GLY A 7 9.64 -11.81 -22.52
N GLY A 8 8.53 -11.89 -23.26
CA GLY A 8 8.31 -12.95 -24.24
C GLY A 8 7.76 -14.28 -23.70
N ARG A 9 7.42 -14.38 -22.40
CA ARG A 9 6.83 -15.60 -21.82
C ARG A 9 5.46 -15.31 -21.20
N TRP A 10 4.46 -16.07 -21.65
CA TRP A 10 3.10 -16.00 -21.10
C TRP A 10 3.06 -16.67 -19.72
N ILE A 11 2.67 -15.93 -18.68
CA ILE A 11 2.40 -16.51 -17.36
C ILE A 11 0.88 -16.62 -17.21
N SER A 12 0.35 -17.82 -17.43
CA SER A 12 -1.06 -18.17 -17.20
C SER A 12 -1.22 -18.90 -15.86
N GLY A 13 -1.18 -18.15 -14.75
CA GLY A 13 -1.68 -18.63 -13.47
C GLY A 13 -3.14 -18.22 -13.29
N LYS A 14 -4.00 -19.07 -12.73
CA LYS A 14 -5.33 -18.63 -12.30
C LYS A 14 -5.14 -17.58 -11.19
N ALA A 15 -6.05 -16.62 -11.06
CA ALA A 15 -5.94 -15.56 -10.04
C ALA A 15 -5.73 -16.13 -8.62
N ASP A 16 -6.28 -17.31 -8.36
CA ASP A 16 -6.16 -18.06 -7.11
C ASP A 16 -4.72 -18.51 -6.81
N ASP A 17 -3.96 -18.92 -7.84
CA ASP A 17 -2.56 -19.35 -7.69
C ASP A 17 -1.67 -18.17 -7.31
N ILE A 18 -1.97 -16.99 -7.87
CA ILE A 18 -1.27 -15.74 -7.55
C ILE A 18 -1.59 -15.31 -6.13
N ALA A 19 -2.87 -15.29 -5.74
CA ALA A 19 -3.29 -14.93 -4.39
C ALA A 19 -2.69 -15.87 -3.32
N LYS A 20 -2.61 -17.17 -3.61
CA LYS A 20 -1.96 -18.16 -2.74
C LYS A 20 -0.45 -17.91 -2.60
N ALA A 21 0.23 -17.65 -3.71
CA ALA A 21 1.66 -17.33 -3.70
C ALA A 21 1.95 -16.01 -2.96
N GLU A 22 1.10 -14.99 -3.13
CA GLU A 22 1.18 -13.72 -2.39
C GLU A 22 1.04 -13.95 -0.88
N LYS A 23 0.04 -14.73 -0.46
CA LYS A 23 -0.16 -15.05 0.96
C LYS A 23 1.05 -15.78 1.55
N GLN A 24 1.56 -16.80 0.86
CA GLN A 24 2.75 -17.55 1.30
C GLN A 24 3.99 -16.65 1.42
N ALA A 25 4.19 -15.72 0.51
CA ALA A 25 5.32 -14.79 0.56
C ALA A 25 5.22 -13.82 1.75
N LEU A 26 4.02 -13.31 2.05
CA LEU A 26 3.77 -12.47 3.22
C LEU A 26 3.99 -13.24 4.52
N ASP A 27 3.52 -14.49 4.60
CA ASP A 27 3.72 -15.36 5.75
C ASP A 27 5.22 -15.61 5.97
N GLN A 28 6.01 -15.82 4.91
CA GLN A 28 7.46 -16.00 5.03
C GLN A 28 8.18 -14.74 5.56
N ILE A 29 7.80 -13.54 5.12
CA ILE A 29 8.36 -12.28 5.65
C ILE A 29 8.03 -12.14 7.14
N ALA A 30 6.80 -12.45 7.55
CA ALA A 30 6.39 -12.35 8.95
C ALA A 30 7.20 -13.29 9.87
N HIS A 31 7.62 -14.46 9.37
CA HIS A 31 8.39 -15.45 10.14
C HIS A 31 9.91 -15.37 9.94
N ASN A 32 10.39 -14.65 8.91
CA ASN A 32 11.81 -14.45 8.64
C ASN A 32 12.11 -12.98 8.27
N PRO A 33 12.55 -12.15 9.23
CA PRO A 33 12.79 -10.73 9.02
C PRO A 33 14.02 -10.44 8.14
N LYS A 34 14.81 -11.45 7.76
CA LYS A 34 15.92 -11.30 6.78
C LYS A 34 15.44 -11.31 5.33
N GLY A 35 14.14 -11.49 5.10
CA GLY A 35 13.53 -11.57 3.77
C GLY A 35 13.55 -12.99 3.20
N PRO A 36 12.68 -13.29 2.21
CA PRO A 36 12.62 -14.60 1.57
C PRO A 36 13.84 -14.84 0.67
N ASP A 37 14.34 -16.08 0.64
CA ASP A 37 15.31 -16.52 -0.36
C ASP A 37 14.59 -16.76 -1.70
N LEU A 38 14.84 -15.88 -2.68
CA LEU A 38 14.17 -15.87 -3.99
C LEU A 38 15.08 -16.37 -5.13
N THR A 39 16.21 -17.00 -4.80
CA THR A 39 17.31 -17.37 -5.73
C THR A 39 16.94 -18.29 -6.90
N SER A 40 15.70 -18.79 -6.99
CA SER A 40 15.23 -19.71 -8.04
C SER A 40 14.19 -19.12 -9.03
N LYS A 41 13.80 -17.83 -8.95
CA LYS A 41 12.80 -17.23 -9.87
C LYS A 41 13.37 -16.00 -10.60
N PRO A 42 13.50 -15.98 -11.95
CA PRO A 42 14.01 -14.80 -12.64
C PRO A 42 12.93 -13.76 -13.01
N ILE A 43 13.34 -12.48 -12.85
CA ILE A 43 12.80 -11.16 -13.23
C ILE A 43 11.52 -10.68 -12.50
N GLY A 44 11.74 -9.92 -11.41
CA GLY A 44 10.73 -9.22 -10.62
C GLY A 44 10.01 -10.16 -9.66
N SER A 45 10.37 -10.13 -8.37
CA SER A 45 9.73 -10.97 -7.35
C SER A 45 8.21 -10.83 -7.40
N VAL A 46 7.46 -11.89 -7.06
CA VAL A 46 5.98 -11.82 -6.92
C VAL A 46 5.59 -10.61 -6.05
N LEU A 47 6.41 -10.32 -5.05
CA LEU A 47 6.30 -9.17 -4.16
C LEU A 47 6.53 -7.82 -4.87
N GLU A 48 7.49 -7.72 -5.78
CA GLU A 48 7.70 -6.50 -6.58
C GLU A 48 6.54 -6.26 -7.55
N GLN A 49 6.04 -7.30 -8.22
CA GLN A 49 4.84 -7.17 -9.06
C GLN A 49 3.61 -6.78 -8.23
N GLN A 50 3.48 -7.33 -7.03
CA GLN A 50 2.43 -6.96 -6.09
C GLN A 50 2.57 -5.50 -5.68
N ARG A 51 3.78 -5.06 -5.31
CA ARG A 51 4.09 -3.67 -4.98
C ARG A 51 3.72 -2.73 -6.11
N ILE A 52 4.11 -3.03 -7.35
CA ILE A 52 3.74 -2.22 -8.54
C ILE A 52 2.22 -2.09 -8.64
N LYS A 53 1.46 -3.20 -8.54
CA LYS A 53 -0.01 -3.16 -8.57
C LYS A 53 -0.58 -2.33 -7.42
N ARG A 54 0.03 -2.37 -6.22
CA ARG A 54 -0.41 -1.55 -5.08
C ARG A 54 -0.12 -0.08 -5.33
N LEU A 55 1.04 0.27 -5.86
CA LEU A 55 1.37 1.64 -6.25
C LEU A 55 0.44 2.16 -7.34
N ASP A 56 0.06 1.36 -8.33
CA ASP A 56 -0.92 1.74 -9.35
C ASP A 56 -2.31 2.01 -8.75
N ASN A 57 -2.75 1.20 -7.79
CA ASN A 57 -3.98 1.47 -7.05
C ASN A 57 -3.89 2.77 -6.25
N VAL A 58 -2.74 3.04 -5.63
CA VAL A 58 -2.48 4.31 -4.92
C VAL A 58 -2.52 5.49 -5.90
N LYS A 59 -1.84 5.41 -7.06
CA LYS A 59 -1.87 6.42 -8.12
C LYS A 59 -3.31 6.75 -8.53
N GLY A 60 -4.17 5.74 -8.62
CA GLY A 60 -5.58 5.90 -8.98
C GLY A 60 -6.41 6.72 -7.99
N VAL A 61 -6.04 6.73 -6.70
CA VAL A 61 -6.80 7.44 -5.65
C VAL A 61 -6.18 8.77 -5.23
N ILE A 62 -4.89 9.01 -5.50
CA ILE A 62 -4.21 10.26 -5.14
C ILE A 62 -4.27 11.30 -6.27
N GLY A 63 -3.93 12.56 -5.96
CA GLY A 63 -3.91 13.67 -6.92
C GLY A 63 -5.17 14.53 -6.88
N LYS A 64 -5.04 15.76 -7.41
CA LYS A 64 -6.10 16.77 -7.41
C LYS A 64 -7.13 16.43 -8.50
N GLY A 65 -8.36 16.13 -8.10
CA GLY A 65 -9.46 15.85 -9.04
C GLY A 65 -9.52 14.42 -9.60
N ASN A 66 -8.70 13.49 -9.08
CA ASN A 66 -8.70 12.10 -9.55
C ASN A 66 -9.89 11.27 -9.03
N ALA A 67 -10.32 10.34 -9.90
CA ALA A 67 -11.69 9.85 -10.07
C ALA A 67 -12.01 8.47 -9.49
N LYS A 68 -11.05 7.76 -8.87
CA LYS A 68 -11.36 6.53 -8.13
C LYS A 68 -11.62 6.86 -6.68
N ASP A 69 -12.85 6.62 -6.26
CA ASP A 69 -13.22 6.70 -4.86
C ASP A 69 -12.64 5.54 -4.06
N GLY A 70 -12.19 4.44 -4.68
CA GLY A 70 -11.87 3.20 -3.97
C GLY A 70 -10.39 2.81 -3.94
N LEU A 71 -9.93 2.35 -2.77
CA LEU A 71 -8.65 1.64 -2.60
C LEU A 71 -8.90 0.15 -2.40
N VAL A 72 -8.18 -0.72 -3.11
CA VAL A 72 -8.30 -2.18 -2.94
C VAL A 72 -7.29 -2.70 -1.92
N VAL A 73 -7.78 -3.20 -0.80
CA VAL A 73 -7.01 -3.81 0.29
C VAL A 73 -7.56 -5.21 0.57
N GLY A 74 -6.71 -6.24 0.58
CA GLY A 74 -7.18 -7.62 0.83
C GLY A 74 -8.19 -8.16 -0.19
N GLY A 75 -8.28 -7.55 -1.38
CA GLY A 75 -9.29 -7.91 -2.40
C GLY A 75 -10.64 -7.19 -2.24
N VAL A 76 -10.78 -6.34 -1.22
CA VAL A 76 -11.98 -5.53 -0.98
C VAL A 76 -11.71 -4.08 -1.33
N GLU A 77 -12.65 -3.42 -2.01
CA GLU A 77 -12.55 -2.00 -2.36
C GLU A 77 -13.20 -1.12 -1.28
N PHE A 78 -12.46 -0.12 -0.79
CA PHE A 78 -12.91 0.80 0.26
C PHE A 78 -12.97 2.22 -0.26
N LYS A 79 -14.11 2.88 -0.05
CA LYS A 79 -14.28 4.25 -0.49
C LYS A 79 -13.53 5.23 0.40
N ALA A 80 -12.88 6.19 -0.26
CA ALA A 80 -12.33 7.38 0.33
C ALA A 80 -13.47 8.28 0.80
N ILE A 81 -13.24 8.94 1.92
CA ILE A 81 -14.07 9.99 2.45
C ILE A 81 -13.65 11.26 1.72
N PRO A 82 -14.54 11.89 0.94
CA PRO A 82 -14.17 13.04 0.12
C PRO A 82 -13.70 14.21 0.99
N TYR A 83 -13.00 15.14 0.35
CA TYR A 83 -12.76 16.44 0.97
C TYR A 83 -14.08 17.21 1.03
N ASP A 84 -14.44 17.66 2.22
CA ASP A 84 -15.53 18.62 2.41
C ASP A 84 -14.99 19.77 3.28
N PRO A 85 -14.95 21.02 2.77
CA PRO A 85 -14.49 22.16 3.56
C PRO A 85 -15.33 22.42 4.83
N LYS A 86 -16.56 21.89 4.89
CA LYS A 86 -17.49 22.05 6.01
C LYS A 86 -17.49 20.85 6.96
N VAL A 87 -16.90 19.71 6.57
CA VAL A 87 -16.84 18.49 7.38
C VAL A 87 -15.39 18.05 7.56
N GLN A 88 -14.92 18.14 8.81
CA GLN A 88 -13.57 17.74 9.16
C GLN A 88 -13.37 16.22 9.08
N GLY A 89 -12.13 15.79 8.87
CA GLY A 89 -11.75 14.36 8.93
C GLY A 89 -11.84 13.58 7.62
N GLY A 90 -12.12 14.24 6.50
CA GLY A 90 -12.05 13.68 5.15
C GLY A 90 -10.66 13.78 4.51
N SER A 91 -10.56 13.32 3.26
CA SER A 91 -9.37 13.49 2.42
C SER A 91 -9.03 14.97 2.22
N ASN A 92 -7.79 15.32 1.89
CA ASN A 92 -7.42 16.72 1.70
C ASN A 92 -7.67 17.23 0.27
N LYS A 93 -7.87 18.55 0.12
CA LYS A 93 -8.07 19.22 -1.18
C LYS A 93 -6.93 18.99 -2.18
N ALA A 94 -5.70 18.84 -1.68
CA ALA A 94 -4.51 18.64 -2.51
C ALA A 94 -4.36 17.19 -3.01
N GLY A 95 -5.15 16.25 -2.50
CA GLY A 95 -5.23 14.88 -3.00
C GLY A 95 -4.08 13.93 -2.60
N HIS A 96 -3.15 14.36 -1.74
CA HIS A 96 -2.08 13.49 -1.23
C HIS A 96 -2.40 12.87 0.14
N VAL A 97 -3.44 13.35 0.82
CA VAL A 97 -3.99 12.69 2.03
C VAL A 97 -5.35 12.12 1.69
N LYS A 98 -5.49 10.80 1.82
CA LYS A 98 -6.74 10.07 1.58
C LYS A 98 -7.17 9.36 2.84
N VAL A 99 -8.43 9.53 3.22
CA VAL A 99 -9.04 8.87 4.38
C VAL A 99 -10.05 7.86 3.88
N PHE A 100 -10.01 6.61 4.34
CA PHE A 100 -10.89 5.54 3.88
C PHE A 100 -11.87 5.09 4.97
N LYS A 101 -13.09 4.73 4.56
CA LYS A 101 -14.06 4.01 5.41
C LYS A 101 -13.66 2.54 5.48
N SER A 102 -12.75 2.23 6.40
CA SER A 102 -12.08 0.94 6.51
C SER A 102 -12.44 0.16 7.76
N GLU A 103 -13.61 0.42 8.33
CA GLU A 103 -14.08 -0.23 9.57
C GLU A 103 -14.19 -1.75 9.43
N ALA A 104 -14.37 -2.25 8.19
CA ALA A 104 -14.39 -3.67 7.89
C ALA A 104 -12.99 -4.31 7.74
N LEU A 105 -11.91 -3.51 7.69
CA LEU A 105 -10.54 -4.03 7.68
C LEU A 105 -10.05 -4.32 9.09
N THR A 106 -9.43 -5.49 9.25
CA THR A 106 -8.66 -5.79 10.44
C THR A 106 -7.36 -5.00 10.45
N ASP A 107 -6.78 -4.81 11.64
CA ASP A 107 -5.45 -4.23 11.77
C ASP A 107 -4.39 -5.02 10.98
N GLN A 108 -4.55 -6.34 10.88
CA GLN A 108 -3.65 -7.20 10.13
C GLN A 108 -3.76 -6.97 8.62
N ASP A 109 -4.96 -6.72 8.09
CA ASP A 109 -5.13 -6.40 6.66
C ASP A 109 -4.40 -5.11 6.29
N ILE A 110 -4.45 -4.10 7.16
CA ILE A 110 -3.77 -2.81 6.95
C ILE A 110 -2.25 -2.99 7.06
N LYS A 111 -1.77 -3.77 8.04
CA LYS A 111 -0.34 -4.12 8.17
C LYS A 111 0.18 -4.88 6.96
N ASN A 112 -0.58 -5.87 6.48
CA ASN A 112 -0.25 -6.63 5.28
C ASN A 112 -0.20 -5.72 4.05
N TYR A 113 -1.17 -4.81 3.91
CA TYR A 113 -1.18 -3.84 2.82
C TYR A 113 0.03 -2.90 2.85
N ALA A 114 0.43 -2.43 4.03
CA ALA A 114 1.65 -1.65 4.20
C ALA A 114 2.89 -2.45 3.80
N GLN A 115 2.97 -3.74 4.16
CA GLN A 115 4.07 -4.61 3.74
C GLN A 115 4.09 -4.81 2.23
N GLN A 116 2.93 -4.95 1.58
CA GLN A 116 2.84 -5.06 0.12
C GLN A 116 3.33 -3.79 -0.60
N LEU A 117 3.16 -2.61 0.00
CA LEU A 117 3.73 -1.36 -0.52
C LEU A 117 5.26 -1.28 -0.32
N ALA A 118 5.78 -1.94 0.73
CA ALA A 118 7.21 -2.05 0.99
C ALA A 118 7.90 -3.17 0.16
N GLY A 119 7.12 -4.08 -0.43
CA GLY A 119 7.62 -5.18 -1.23
C GLY A 119 8.30 -6.25 -0.37
N ASP A 120 9.52 -6.61 -0.75
CA ASP A 120 10.38 -7.57 -0.03
C ASP A 120 11.13 -6.95 1.16
N VAL A 121 11.15 -5.62 1.28
CA VAL A 121 11.75 -4.93 2.42
C VAL A 121 10.80 -5.01 3.62
N PRO A 122 11.19 -5.65 4.74
CA PRO A 122 10.33 -5.82 5.89
C PRO A 122 10.08 -4.48 6.60
N LEU A 123 8.84 -4.29 7.06
CA LEU A 123 8.48 -3.21 7.97
C LEU A 123 9.02 -3.50 9.37
N ASN A 124 10.08 -2.78 9.77
CA ASN A 124 10.67 -2.93 11.09
C ASN A 124 10.06 -1.95 12.08
N GLN A 125 9.74 -2.42 13.27
CA GLN A 125 9.24 -1.55 14.33
C GLN A 125 10.37 -0.67 14.87
N VAL A 126 10.29 0.63 14.61
CA VAL A 126 11.30 1.61 15.07
C VAL A 126 10.94 2.24 16.42
N ARG A 127 9.65 2.18 16.78
CA ARG A 127 9.12 2.53 18.11
C ARG A 127 7.71 1.93 18.28
N PRO A 128 7.14 1.89 19.49
CA PRO A 128 5.77 1.41 19.70
C PRO A 128 4.77 2.03 18.72
N GLY A 129 4.05 1.18 17.97
CA GLY A 129 3.06 1.62 16.99
C GLY A 129 3.60 2.29 15.72
N VAL A 130 4.90 2.27 15.43
CA VAL A 130 5.49 2.83 14.20
C VAL A 130 6.47 1.86 13.57
N TYR A 131 6.22 1.53 12.30
CA TYR A 131 7.00 0.59 11.50
C TYR A 131 7.50 1.28 10.24
N LEU A 132 8.75 1.03 9.85
CA LEU A 132 9.41 1.68 8.74
C LEU A 132 10.12 0.66 7.84
N ALA A 133 9.96 0.84 6.53
CA ALA A 133 10.78 0.23 5.50
C ALA A 133 11.40 1.35 4.64
N THR A 134 12.71 1.25 4.39
CA THR A 134 13.43 2.14 3.47
C THR A 134 13.97 1.30 2.33
N LEU A 135 13.49 1.57 1.11
CA LEU A 135 13.82 0.80 -0.09
C LEU A 135 15.02 1.40 -0.80
N SER A 136 15.66 0.61 -1.68
CA SER A 136 16.84 1.00 -2.46
C SER A 136 16.55 2.14 -3.44
N ASP A 137 15.31 2.30 -3.90
CA ASP A 137 14.86 3.42 -4.75
C ASP A 137 14.62 4.73 -3.96
N GLY A 138 14.91 4.74 -2.66
CA GLY A 138 14.71 5.87 -1.76
C GLY A 138 13.30 5.99 -1.19
N THR A 139 12.36 5.12 -1.60
CA THR A 139 11.00 5.08 -1.04
C THR A 139 11.06 4.77 0.46
N LYS A 140 10.32 5.55 1.24
CA LYS A 140 10.06 5.26 2.66
C LYS A 140 8.59 4.92 2.83
N VAL A 141 8.31 3.73 3.34
CA VAL A 141 6.95 3.30 3.73
C VAL A 141 6.90 3.26 5.25
N THR A 142 6.04 4.10 5.84
CA THR A 142 5.85 4.13 7.30
C THR A 142 4.42 3.76 7.64
N LEU A 143 4.23 2.71 8.44
CA LEU A 143 2.95 2.38 9.05
C LEU A 143 2.93 2.91 10.49
N ARG A 144 1.89 3.66 10.88
CA ARG A 144 1.79 4.23 12.23
C ARG A 144 0.36 4.23 12.77
N SER A 145 0.20 3.91 14.06
CA SER A 145 -1.09 3.91 14.76
C SER A 145 -1.55 5.29 15.25
N ALA A 146 -0.64 6.28 15.25
CA ALA A 146 -0.92 7.65 15.66
C ALA A 146 -0.59 8.65 14.55
N SER A 147 -1.54 9.55 14.27
CA SER A 147 -1.31 10.75 13.48
C SER A 147 -1.75 11.98 14.24
N SER A 148 -1.10 13.13 14.02
CA SER A 148 -1.50 14.39 14.66
C SER A 148 -2.93 14.81 14.31
N SER A 149 -3.49 14.28 13.22
CA SER A 149 -4.89 14.47 12.82
C SER A 149 -5.82 13.33 13.21
N ASN A 150 -5.39 12.41 14.08
CA ASN A 150 -6.18 11.22 14.42
C ASN A 150 -7.55 11.56 15.04
N GLU A 151 -7.62 12.57 15.92
CA GLU A 151 -8.89 12.99 16.52
C GLU A 151 -9.93 13.44 15.47
N LEU A 152 -9.46 14.04 14.38
CA LEU A 152 -10.31 14.52 13.29
C LEU A 152 -10.64 13.39 12.30
N THR A 153 -9.64 12.59 11.89
CA THR A 153 -9.83 11.56 10.87
C THR A 153 -10.34 10.24 11.42
N LYS A 154 -10.25 10.02 12.73
CA LYS A 154 -10.53 8.77 13.45
C LYS A 154 -9.74 7.57 12.90
N ALA A 155 -8.52 7.80 12.44
CA ALA A 155 -7.74 6.80 11.73
C ALA A 155 -6.94 5.91 12.68
N ARG A 156 -7.28 4.63 12.79
CA ARG A 156 -6.53 3.63 13.58
C ARG A 156 -5.11 3.42 13.05
N TRP A 157 -4.93 3.51 11.74
CA TRP A 157 -3.64 3.35 11.08
C TRP A 157 -3.46 4.37 9.96
N THR A 158 -2.23 4.85 9.79
CA THR A 158 -1.81 5.66 8.64
C THR A 158 -0.61 5.02 7.97
N ILE A 159 -0.65 4.90 6.64
CA ILE A 159 0.50 4.55 5.82
C ILE A 159 0.99 5.83 5.14
N ASP A 160 2.22 6.22 5.45
CA ASP A 160 2.92 7.28 4.75
C ASP A 160 3.82 6.67 3.67
N ILE A 161 3.76 7.21 2.45
CA ILE A 161 4.67 6.86 1.35
C ILE A 161 5.41 8.14 0.95
N ASP A 162 6.72 8.15 1.17
CA ASP A 162 7.58 9.28 0.87
C ASP A 162 8.66 8.92 -0.16
N ASN A 163 9.11 9.90 -0.93
CA ASN A 163 10.17 9.79 -1.93
C ASN A 163 10.01 8.69 -2.99
N ASN A 164 8.80 8.14 -3.18
CA ASN A 164 8.58 7.15 -4.22
C ASN A 164 8.64 7.79 -5.63
N PRO A 165 9.55 7.34 -6.52
CA PRO A 165 9.69 7.94 -7.85
C PRO A 165 8.41 7.92 -8.68
N SER A 166 7.64 6.83 -8.60
CA SER A 166 6.42 6.65 -9.39
C SER A 166 5.27 7.55 -8.92
N LEU A 167 5.14 7.79 -7.60
CA LEU A 167 4.09 8.67 -7.06
C LEU A 167 4.43 10.16 -7.26
N ARG A 168 5.72 10.49 -7.41
CA ARG A 168 6.19 11.85 -7.70
C ARG A 168 5.70 12.40 -9.04
N GLU A 169 5.30 11.54 -9.96
CA GLU A 169 4.59 11.90 -11.20
C GLU A 169 3.24 12.59 -10.92
N ILE A 170 2.62 12.30 -9.76
CA ILE A 170 1.29 12.82 -9.38
C ILE A 170 1.39 13.90 -8.31
N THR A 171 2.31 13.76 -7.35
CA THR A 171 2.48 14.73 -6.27
C THR A 171 3.91 14.76 -5.74
N ASN A 172 4.43 15.95 -5.47
CA ASN A 172 5.72 16.14 -4.80
C ASN A 172 5.63 16.08 -3.27
N LYS A 173 4.45 15.79 -2.72
CA LYS A 173 4.21 15.66 -1.28
C LYS A 173 4.26 14.20 -0.87
N LYS A 174 4.57 13.97 0.41
CA LYS A 174 4.35 12.68 1.06
C LYS A 174 2.88 12.28 0.93
N VAL A 175 2.62 11.07 0.47
CA VAL A 175 1.28 10.51 0.39
C VAL A 175 0.91 9.92 1.75
N GLU A 176 -0.28 10.24 2.27
CA GLU A 176 -0.83 9.63 3.49
C GLU A 176 -2.14 8.90 3.18
N LEU A 177 -2.18 7.60 3.46
CA LEU A 177 -3.38 6.76 3.39
C LEU A 177 -3.83 6.48 4.83
N LYS A 178 -5.00 6.99 5.21
CA LYS A 178 -5.55 6.91 6.56
C LYS A 178 -6.72 5.94 6.61
N PHE A 179 -6.68 5.00 7.55
CA PHE A 179 -7.67 3.94 7.72
C PHE A 179 -8.44 4.16 9.02
N ARG A 180 -9.75 4.44 8.93
CA ARG A 180 -10.67 4.47 10.08
C ARG A 180 -10.84 3.10 10.72
#